data_AF-A0A815K570-F1
#
_entry.id   AF-A0A815K570-F1
#
_cell.length_a   1.000
_cell.length_b   1.000
_cell.length_c   1.000
_cell.angle_alpha   90.00
_cell.angle_beta   90.00
_cell.angle_gamma   90.00
#
_symmetry.space_group_name_H-M   'P 1'
#
loop_
_entity.id
_entity.type
_entity.pdbx_description
1 polymer ?
#
loop_
_entity_poly.entity_id
_entity_poly.type
_entity_poly.pdbx_seq_one_letter_code
_entity_poly.pdbx_strand_id
1 'polypeptide(L)'
;YEEINIDLANPPEWYLKRNPAGEVPGLEWVDPKTQEKHFLAESLVISDYLDDIYPEHHLQPTDPYLKAKQRILIDRFSNVYSSYIAFFCASPAMIDYMLWPWFERLSLLKEVGYVFNSEKHLPRLAQWIHEMEQLKPVKDVKVPEEITKKFMESYKHGKPQYDVE
;
A
#
# COMPACT_ATOMS: atom_id res chain seq x y z
N TYR A 1 0.61 16.04 -3.34
CA TYR A 1 -0.83 15.74 -3.41
C TYR A 1 -1.49 16.30 -2.15
N GLU A 2 -2.81 16.41 -2.13
CA GLU A 2 -3.60 16.71 -0.93
C GLU A 2 -4.28 15.42 -0.46
N GLU A 3 -4.37 15.20 0.85
CA GLU A 3 -5.00 14.03 1.44
C GLU A 3 -6.31 14.41 2.12
N ILE A 4 -7.36 13.62 1.87
CA ILE A 4 -8.64 13.72 2.57
C ILE A 4 -8.95 12.33 3.14
N ASN A 5 -8.87 12.21 4.47
CA ASN A 5 -9.21 10.97 5.16
C ASN A 5 -10.72 10.73 5.19
N ILE A 6 -11.13 9.48 4.97
CA ILE A 6 -12.53 9.05 4.94
C ILE A 6 -12.82 8.16 6.14
N ASP A 7 -13.81 8.53 6.96
CA ASP A 7 -14.35 7.62 7.97
C ASP A 7 -15.07 6.46 7.28
N LEU A 8 -14.47 5.27 7.30
CA LEU A 8 -15.03 4.07 6.67
C LEU A 8 -16.24 3.51 7.42
N ALA A 9 -16.44 3.88 8.69
CA ALA A 9 -17.65 3.50 9.43
C ALA A 9 -18.86 4.33 8.98
N ASN A 10 -18.63 5.60 8.59
CA ASN A 10 -19.67 6.51 8.10
C ASN A 10 -19.16 7.35 6.91
N PRO A 11 -18.97 6.73 5.72
CA PRO A 11 -18.43 7.46 4.58
C PRO A 11 -19.33 8.63 4.19
N PRO A 12 -18.77 9.84 3.93
CA PRO A 12 -19.57 11.01 3.65
C PRO A 12 -20.27 10.87 2.29
N GLU A 13 -21.48 11.43 2.17
CA GLU A 13 -22.33 11.28 0.98
C GLU A 13 -21.64 11.76 -0.31
N TRP A 14 -20.82 12.81 -0.22
CA TRP A 14 -20.07 13.33 -1.38
C TRP A 14 -19.06 12.32 -1.91
N TYR A 15 -18.49 11.48 -1.04
CA TYR A 15 -17.53 10.45 -1.41
C TYR A 15 -18.26 9.27 -2.05
N LEU A 16 -19.34 8.80 -1.44
CA LEU A 16 -20.16 7.70 -1.96
C LEU A 16 -20.78 8.01 -3.33
N LYS A 17 -21.09 9.27 -3.62
CA LYS A 17 -21.53 9.71 -4.97
C LYS A 17 -20.47 9.47 -6.05
N ARG A 18 -19.18 9.46 -5.67
CA ARG A 18 -18.05 9.29 -6.58
C ARG A 18 -17.51 7.86 -6.56
N ASN A 19 -17.43 7.25 -5.38
CA ASN A 19 -17.11 5.85 -5.16
C ASN A 19 -18.25 5.13 -4.42
N PRO A 20 -19.25 4.57 -5.15
CA PRO A 20 -20.36 3.86 -4.53
C PRO A 20 -19.96 2.64 -3.70
N ALA A 21 -18.76 2.08 -3.93
CA ALA A 21 -18.25 0.97 -3.11
C ALA A 21 -17.90 1.42 -1.68
N GLY A 22 -17.61 2.71 -1.46
CA GLY A 22 -17.23 3.25 -0.15
C GLY A 22 -15.84 2.81 0.31
N GLU A 23 -15.03 2.23 -0.57
CA GLU A 23 -13.68 1.74 -0.30
C GLU A 23 -12.63 2.81 -0.57
N VAL A 24 -11.45 2.69 0.03
CA VAL A 24 -10.30 3.58 -0.21
C VAL A 24 -9.10 2.78 -0.74
N PRO A 25 -8.19 3.38 -1.53
CA PRO A 25 -8.10 4.80 -1.90
C PRO A 25 -9.02 5.22 -3.06
N GLY A 26 -9.28 6.53 -3.14
CA GLY A 26 -9.81 7.20 -4.34
C GLY A 26 -8.91 8.37 -4.72
N LEU A 27 -8.73 8.60 -6.02
CA LEU A 27 -7.91 9.66 -6.59
C LEU A 27 -8.81 10.64 -7.36
N GLU A 28 -8.87 11.90 -6.92
CA GLU A 28 -9.30 13.01 -7.79
C GLU A 28 -8.07 13.54 -8.52
N TRP A 29 -8.03 13.34 -9.83
CA TRP A 29 -6.99 13.89 -10.71
C TRP A 29 -7.54 15.08 -11.49
N VAL A 30 -6.77 16.17 -11.55
CA VAL A 30 -7.09 17.34 -12.36
C VAL A 30 -6.11 17.37 -13.53
N ASP A 31 -6.61 17.19 -14.75
CA ASP A 31 -5.76 17.24 -15.94
C ASP A 31 -5.13 18.64 -16.04
N PRO A 32 -3.79 18.76 -16.08
CA PRO A 32 -3.13 20.05 -16.04
C PRO A 32 -3.38 20.88 -17.31
N LYS A 33 -3.74 20.26 -18.44
CA LYS A 33 -4.00 20.92 -19.72
C LYS A 33 -5.45 21.32 -19.86
N THR A 34 -6.40 20.44 -19.53
CA THR A 34 -7.84 20.69 -19.74
C THR A 34 -8.53 21.23 -18.50
N GLN A 35 -7.92 21.11 -17.32
CA GLN A 35 -8.51 21.38 -16.01
C GLN A 35 -9.73 20.49 -15.69
N GLU A 36 -9.93 19.42 -16.46
CA GLU A 36 -10.99 18.45 -16.22
C GLU A 36 -10.69 17.62 -14.98
N LYS A 37 -11.72 17.35 -14.19
CA LYS A 37 -11.63 16.51 -12.98
C LYS A 37 -12.04 15.10 -13.30
N HIS A 38 -11.14 14.16 -13.03
CA HIS A 38 -11.37 12.73 -13.15
C HIS A 38 -11.31 12.08 -11.77
N PHE A 39 -12.12 11.06 -11.55
CA PHE A 39 -12.09 10.27 -10.33
C PHE A 39 -11.75 8.81 -10.67
N LEU A 40 -10.78 8.25 -9.94
CA LEU A 40 -10.39 6.85 -10.04
C LEU A 40 -10.48 6.21 -8.65
N ALA A 41 -10.94 4.96 -8.61
CA ALA A 41 -10.89 4.08 -7.45
C ALA A 41 -10.03 2.86 -7.78
N GLU A 42 -9.82 1.97 -6.81
CA GLU A 42 -8.93 0.79 -6.87
C GLU A 42 -7.44 1.14 -6.80
N SER A 43 -6.77 0.67 -5.74
CA SER A 43 -5.36 1.00 -5.46
C SER A 43 -4.42 0.62 -6.60
N LEU A 44 -4.63 -0.54 -7.23
CA LEU A 44 -3.79 -1.01 -8.36
C LEU A 44 -4.02 -0.21 -9.62
N VAL A 45 -5.28 0.16 -9.92
CA VAL A 45 -5.62 0.98 -11.09
C VAL A 45 -5.06 2.39 -10.93
N ILE A 46 -5.20 2.97 -9.74
CA ILE A 46 -4.63 4.27 -9.41
C ILE A 46 -3.11 4.26 -9.55
N SER A 47 -2.44 3.21 -9.05
CA SER A 47 -0.99 3.09 -9.12
C SER A 47 -0.50 2.94 -10.56
N ASP A 48 -1.16 2.11 -11.38
CA ASP A 48 -0.86 1.98 -12.82
C ASP A 48 -1.07 3.32 -13.55
N TYR A 49 -2.18 4.03 -13.26
CA TYR A 49 -2.46 5.33 -13.85
C TYR A 49 -1.38 6.37 -13.53
N LEU A 50 -0.99 6.48 -12.26
CA LEU A 50 0.06 7.40 -11.82
C LEU A 50 1.41 7.09 -12.49
N ASP A 51 1.74 5.82 -12.63
CA ASP A 51 2.98 5.39 -13.29
C ASP A 51 3.01 5.73 -14.80
N ASP A 52 1.85 5.69 -15.46
CA ASP A 52 1.71 6.07 -16.87
C ASP A 52 1.81 7.59 -17.10
N ILE A 53 1.29 8.41 -16.18
CA ILE A 53 1.29 9.88 -16.33
C ILE A 53 2.55 10.58 -15.79
N TYR A 54 3.38 9.88 -15.00
CA TYR A 54 4.65 10.37 -14.45
C TYR A 54 5.84 9.50 -14.88
N PRO A 55 6.26 9.53 -16.16
CA PRO A 55 7.25 8.60 -16.72
C PRO A 55 8.68 8.79 -16.15
N GLU A 56 8.96 9.93 -15.52
CA GLU A 56 10.28 10.26 -14.96
C GLU A 56 10.76 9.26 -13.90
N HIS A 57 9.79 8.63 -13.21
CA HIS A 57 10.00 7.70 -12.12
C HIS A 57 9.23 6.40 -12.36
N HIS A 58 9.32 5.86 -13.58
CA HIS A 58 8.60 4.64 -13.97
C HIS A 58 8.95 3.45 -13.06
N LEU A 59 7.92 2.90 -12.40
CA LEU A 59 8.00 1.84 -11.42
C LEU A 59 7.67 0.47 -12.01
N GLN A 60 6.87 0.40 -13.09
CA GLN A 60 6.55 -0.86 -13.75
C GLN A 60 7.73 -1.35 -14.61
N PRO A 61 7.89 -2.67 -14.79
CA PRO A 61 8.86 -3.20 -15.73
C PRO A 61 8.52 -2.79 -17.16
N THR A 62 9.52 -2.33 -17.91
CA THR A 62 9.38 -2.04 -19.35
C THR A 62 9.24 -3.31 -20.18
N ASP A 63 9.81 -4.43 -19.71
CA ASP A 63 9.63 -5.75 -20.32
C ASP A 63 8.20 -6.28 -20.04
N PRO A 64 7.38 -6.55 -21.08
CA PRO A 64 6.00 -6.99 -20.89
C PRO A 64 5.84 -8.32 -20.14
N TYR A 65 6.80 -9.25 -20.29
CA TYR A 65 6.77 -10.53 -19.59
C TYR A 65 7.04 -10.34 -18.10
N LEU A 66 8.01 -9.50 -17.74
CA LEU A 66 8.27 -9.15 -16.33
C LEU A 66 7.07 -8.41 -15.71
N LYS A 67 6.45 -7.47 -16.44
CA LYS A 67 5.22 -6.79 -15.99
C LYS A 67 4.08 -7.78 -15.74
N ALA A 68 3.90 -8.77 -16.62
CA ALA A 68 2.89 -9.82 -16.43
C ALA A 68 3.18 -10.70 -15.19
N LYS A 69 4.44 -11.10 -14.97
CA LYS A 69 4.83 -11.84 -13.76
C LYS A 69 4.57 -11.04 -12.49
N GLN A 70 4.87 -9.75 -12.52
CA GLN A 70 4.61 -8.86 -11.40
C GLN A 70 3.13 -8.79 -11.05
N ARG A 71 2.25 -8.65 -12.05
CA ARG A 71 0.80 -8.65 -11.87
C ARG A 71 0.29 -9.96 -11.27
N ILE A 72 0.80 -11.10 -11.73
CA ILE A 72 0.48 -12.41 -11.15
C ILE A 72 0.90 -12.48 -9.67
N LEU A 73 2.06 -11.93 -9.32
CA LEU A 73 2.53 -11.93 -7.93
C LEU A 73 1.66 -11.04 -7.03
N ILE A 74 1.29 -9.85 -7.50
CA ILE A 74 0.38 -8.93 -6.80
C ILE A 74 -0.99 -9.59 -6.60
N ASP A 75 -1.56 -10.20 -7.64
CA ASP A 75 -2.86 -10.89 -7.59
C ASP A 75 -2.84 -12.17 -6.73
N ARG A 76 -1.69 -12.84 -6.63
CA ARG A 76 -1.54 -13.97 -5.70
C ARG A 76 -1.36 -13.50 -4.26
N PHE A 77 -0.74 -12.34 -4.06
CA PHE A 77 -0.61 -11.74 -2.73
C PHE A 77 -1.97 -11.28 -2.20
N SER A 78 -2.86 -10.74 -3.06
CA SER A 78 -4.23 -10.40 -2.66
C SER A 78 -5.06 -11.65 -2.27
N ASN A 79 -4.69 -12.83 -2.78
CA ASN A 79 -5.47 -14.06 -2.58
C ASN A 79 -4.91 -15.07 -1.56
N VAL A 80 -3.60 -15.15 -1.28
CA VAL A 80 -3.06 -16.07 -0.25
C VAL A 80 -1.72 -15.58 0.34
N TYR A 81 -1.64 -15.56 1.68
CA TYR A 81 -0.40 -15.39 2.45
C TYR A 81 0.65 -16.43 2.05
N SER A 82 1.87 -15.94 1.83
CA SER A 82 3.11 -16.71 1.68
C SER A 82 3.25 -17.56 0.41
N SER A 83 4.18 -17.17 -0.46
CA SER A 83 5.35 -18.00 -0.85
C SER A 83 6.06 -17.60 -2.15
N TYR A 84 6.06 -16.33 -2.60
CA TYR A 84 6.98 -15.92 -3.69
C TYR A 84 7.45 -14.46 -3.54
N ILE A 85 8.35 -14.20 -2.60
CA ILE A 85 9.12 -12.93 -2.57
C ILE A 85 10.53 -13.22 -3.03
N ALA A 86 10.73 -13.07 -4.33
CA ALA A 86 12.04 -12.89 -4.91
C ALA A 86 11.88 -12.25 -6.30
N PHE A 87 11.77 -10.93 -6.32
CA PHE A 87 12.32 -10.15 -7.43
C PHE A 87 12.95 -8.90 -6.85
N PHE A 88 14.19 -9.05 -6.41
CA PHE A 88 15.05 -7.93 -6.01
C PHE A 88 15.59 -7.31 -7.28
N CYS A 89 14.91 -6.29 -7.79
CA CYS A 89 15.50 -5.36 -8.73
C CYS A 89 16.52 -4.50 -7.96
N ALA A 90 17.56 -3.99 -8.65
CA ALA A 90 18.57 -3.13 -8.02
C ALA A 90 18.01 -1.82 -7.43
N SER A 91 16.78 -1.47 -7.84
CA SER A 91 15.96 -0.38 -7.31
C SER A 91 14.55 -0.90 -7.00
N PRO A 92 13.87 -0.38 -5.97
CA PRO A 92 12.47 -0.72 -5.69
C PRO A 92 11.58 -0.44 -6.89
N ALA A 93 10.70 -1.38 -7.23
CA ALA A 93 9.73 -1.32 -8.30
C ALA A 93 8.30 -1.22 -7.73
N MET A 94 7.30 -1.12 -8.61
CA MET A 94 5.90 -0.97 -8.21
C MET A 94 5.46 -2.09 -7.24
N ILE A 95 5.87 -3.33 -7.47
CA ILE A 95 5.53 -4.46 -6.58
C ILE A 95 6.05 -4.28 -5.16
N ASP A 96 7.23 -3.68 -4.98
CA ASP A 96 7.79 -3.48 -3.64
C ASP A 96 6.92 -2.51 -2.83
N TYR A 97 6.49 -1.41 -3.46
CA TYR A 97 5.59 -0.43 -2.83
C TYR A 97 4.17 -0.95 -2.65
N MET A 98 3.68 -1.79 -3.57
CA MET A 98 2.39 -2.45 -3.37
C MET A 98 2.47 -3.36 -2.17
N LEU A 99 3.53 -4.17 -2.02
CA LEU A 99 3.66 -5.13 -0.92
C LEU A 99 3.98 -4.47 0.44
N TRP A 100 4.74 -3.37 0.45
CA TRP A 100 5.29 -2.77 1.66
C TRP A 100 4.29 -2.53 2.80
N PRO A 101 3.08 -1.99 2.58
CA PRO A 101 2.12 -1.73 3.65
C PRO A 101 1.81 -2.97 4.51
N TRP A 102 1.78 -4.17 3.93
CA TRP A 102 1.53 -5.40 4.69
C TRP A 102 2.77 -5.84 5.47
N PHE A 103 3.97 -5.61 4.93
CA PHE A 103 5.23 -5.94 5.59
C PHE A 103 5.56 -5.00 6.75
N GLU A 104 5.28 -3.71 6.59
CA GLU A 104 5.45 -2.71 7.66
C GLU A 104 4.65 -3.09 8.92
N ARG A 105 3.49 -3.72 8.73
CA ARG A 105 2.60 -4.16 9.81
C ARG A 105 3.00 -5.48 10.46
N LEU A 106 4.00 -6.20 9.94
CA LEU A 106 4.43 -7.48 10.52
C LEU A 106 4.95 -7.33 11.96
N SER A 107 5.54 -6.18 12.30
CA SER A 107 6.01 -5.93 13.66
C SER A 107 4.87 -5.96 14.69
N LEU A 108 3.62 -5.71 14.26
CA LEU A 108 2.43 -5.73 15.11
C LEU A 108 1.88 -7.13 15.37
N LEU A 109 2.31 -8.13 14.60
CA LEU A 109 1.92 -9.53 14.87
C LEU A 109 2.37 -9.99 16.26
N LYS A 110 3.42 -9.37 16.83
CA LYS A 110 3.88 -9.60 18.20
C LYS A 110 2.77 -9.35 19.22
N GLU A 111 1.89 -8.38 18.97
CA GLU A 111 0.77 -7.98 19.83
C GLU A 111 -0.39 -8.99 19.82
N VAL A 112 -0.39 -9.93 18.88
CA VAL A 112 -1.35 -11.05 18.81
C VAL A 112 -0.67 -12.40 19.06
N GLY A 113 0.53 -12.39 19.65
CA GLY A 113 1.27 -13.58 20.05
C GLY A 113 2.03 -14.28 18.92
N TYR A 114 2.14 -13.65 17.75
CA TYR A 114 2.88 -14.19 16.62
C TYR A 114 4.18 -13.42 16.39
N VAL A 115 5.32 -14.09 16.56
CA VAL A 115 6.63 -13.50 16.28
C VAL A 115 7.09 -13.92 14.89
N PHE A 116 7.06 -12.99 13.95
CA PHE A 116 7.65 -13.20 12.63
C PHE A 116 9.17 -13.03 12.71
N ASN A 117 9.93 -14.13 12.63
CA ASN A 117 11.40 -14.10 12.55
C ASN A 117 11.85 -14.42 11.12
N SER A 118 12.05 -13.38 10.32
CA SER A 118 12.59 -13.50 8.97
C SER A 118 14.10 -13.83 8.97
N GLU A 119 14.86 -13.41 9.98
CA GLU A 119 16.32 -13.53 9.99
C GLU A 119 16.81 -14.99 9.97
N LYS A 120 16.13 -15.89 10.68
CA LYS A 120 16.57 -17.29 10.78
C LYS A 120 16.19 -18.15 9.58
N HIS A 121 15.07 -17.85 8.93
CA HIS A 121 14.46 -18.74 7.93
C HIS A 121 14.29 -18.10 6.55
N LEU A 122 14.30 -16.77 6.45
CA LEU A 122 14.05 -16.00 5.24
C LEU A 122 15.04 -14.81 5.13
N PRO A 123 16.36 -15.05 5.10
CA PRO A 123 17.37 -13.98 5.18
C PRO A 123 17.27 -12.95 4.06
N ARG A 124 16.86 -13.36 2.86
CA ARG A 124 16.60 -12.43 1.75
C ARG A 124 15.44 -11.49 2.04
N LEU A 125 14.36 -12.01 2.64
CA LEU A 125 13.23 -11.19 3.06
C LEU A 125 13.63 -10.23 4.18
N ALA A 126 14.44 -10.67 5.14
CA ALA A 126 14.97 -9.80 6.18
C ALA A 126 15.78 -8.64 5.57
N GLN A 127 16.65 -8.93 4.60
CA GLN A 127 17.38 -7.91 3.86
C GLN A 127 16.45 -6.96 3.10
N TRP A 128 15.44 -7.48 2.39
CA TRP A 128 14.45 -6.66 1.70
C TRP A 128 13.73 -5.68 2.64
N ILE A 129 13.25 -6.18 3.79
CA ILE A 129 12.57 -5.35 4.79
C ILE A 129 13.52 -4.23 5.22
N HIS A 130 14.77 -4.56 5.55
CA HIS A 130 15.76 -3.58 5.95
C HIS A 130 16.01 -2.51 4.87
N GLU A 131 16.16 -2.91 3.61
CA GLU A 131 16.35 -1.99 2.48
C GLU A 131 15.14 -1.08 2.25
N MET A 132 13.92 -1.63 2.30
CA MET A 132 12.68 -0.87 2.17
C MET A 132 12.51 0.16 3.28
N GLU A 133 12.82 -0.19 4.54
CA GLU A 133 12.78 0.75 5.67
C GLU A 133 13.73 1.93 5.50
N GLN A 134 14.77 1.82 4.66
CA GLN A 134 15.70 2.92 4.40
C GLN A 134 15.20 3.91 3.35
N LEU A 135 14.24 3.54 2.52
CA LEU A 135 13.75 4.36 1.43
C LEU A 135 13.03 5.60 1.95
N LYS A 136 13.35 6.76 1.35
CA LYS A 136 12.67 8.03 1.64
C LYS A 136 11.13 7.93 1.50
N PRO A 137 10.56 7.42 0.40
CA PRO A 137 9.09 7.33 0.26
C PRO A 137 8.44 6.45 1.34
N VAL A 138 9.13 5.43 1.85
CA VAL A 138 8.65 4.59 2.96
C VAL A 138 8.70 5.37 4.28
N LYS A 139 9.82 6.03 4.58
CA LYS A 139 9.98 6.84 5.80
C LYS A 139 8.99 8.00 5.87
N ASP A 140 8.74 8.66 4.73
CA ASP A 140 7.88 9.84 4.64
C ASP A 140 6.41 9.53 4.98
N VAL A 141 5.97 8.27 4.82
CA VAL A 141 4.58 7.83 5.12
C VAL A 141 4.49 6.86 6.29
N LYS A 142 5.60 6.60 6.99
CA LYS A 142 5.66 5.61 8.07
C LYS A 142 4.75 6.03 9.22
N VAL A 143 3.79 5.17 9.56
CA VAL A 143 2.93 5.38 10.73
C VAL A 143 3.67 4.92 11.99
N PRO A 144 3.76 5.74 13.06
CA PRO A 144 4.32 5.31 14.34
C PRO A 144 3.63 4.04 14.89
N GLU A 145 4.40 3.10 15.44
CA GLU A 145 3.85 1.85 15.97
C GLU A 145 2.78 2.10 17.03
N GLU A 146 2.95 3.11 17.88
CA GLU A 146 2.00 3.43 18.97
C GLU A 146 0.63 3.88 18.44
N ILE A 147 0.58 4.65 17.35
CA ILE A 147 -0.66 5.03 16.69
C ILE A 147 -1.35 3.78 16.14
N THR A 148 -0.58 2.89 15.52
CA THR A 148 -1.14 1.67 14.90
C THR A 148 -1.62 0.68 15.96
N LYS A 149 -0.96 0.58 17.12
CA LYS A 149 -1.41 -0.23 18.26
C LYS A 149 -2.75 0.26 18.80
N LYS A 150 -2.87 1.55 19.09
CA LYS A 150 -4.13 2.18 19.54
C LYS A 150 -5.27 1.94 18.53
N PHE A 151 -5.01 2.09 17.23
CA PHE A 151 -5.98 1.74 16.18
C PHE A 151 -6.41 0.26 16.28
N MET A 152 -5.45 -0.67 16.33
CA MET A 152 -5.73 -2.11 16.42
C MET A 152 -6.51 -2.49 17.67
N GLU A 153 -6.22 -1.87 18.81
CA GLU A 153 -6.99 -2.06 20.05
C GLU A 153 -8.44 -1.59 19.88
N SER A 154 -8.66 -0.39 19.35
CA SER A 154 -10.01 0.12 19.09
C SER A 154 -10.81 -0.77 18.12
N TYR A 155 -10.12 -1.29 17.10
CA TYR A 155 -10.68 -2.23 16.12
C TYR A 155 -11.09 -3.56 16.78
N LYS A 156 -10.25 -4.13 17.66
CA LYS A 156 -10.56 -5.36 18.44
C LYS A 156 -11.82 -5.20 19.30
N HIS A 157 -12.13 -3.97 19.76
CA HIS A 157 -13.33 -3.67 20.53
C HIS A 157 -14.55 -3.31 19.65
N GLY A 158 -14.45 -3.46 18.33
CA GLY A 158 -15.53 -3.20 17.37
C GLY A 158 -15.86 -1.72 17.18
N LYS A 159 -14.99 -0.82 17.64
CA LYS A 159 -15.14 0.64 17.52
C LYS A 159 -13.82 1.24 17.02
N PRO A 160 -13.48 1.03 15.74
CA PRO A 160 -12.23 1.56 15.19
C PRO A 160 -12.20 3.09 15.34
N GLN A 161 -11.12 3.60 15.91
CA GLN A 161 -10.82 5.02 15.99
C GLN A 161 -9.81 5.34 14.90
N TYR A 162 -10.21 6.15 13.92
CA TYR A 162 -9.35 6.51 12.79
C TYR A 162 -8.47 7.74 13.10
N ASP A 163 -8.93 8.63 13.98
CA ASP A 163 -8.24 9.86 14.38
C ASP A 163 -7.43 9.65 15.68
N VAL A 164 -6.47 8.74 15.62
CA VAL A 164 -5.63 8.40 16.76
C VAL A 164 -4.41 9.32 16.80
N GLU A 165 -4.37 10.23 17.78
CA GLU A 165 -3.21 11.05 18.12
C GLU A 165 -2.26 10.36 19.11
#